data_AF-A0A7C3W2L1-F1
#
_entry.id   AF-A0A7C3W2L1-F1
#
_cell.length_a   1.000
_cell.length_b   1.000
_cell.length_c   1.000
_cell.angle_alpha   90.00
_cell.angle_beta   90.00
_cell.angle_gamma   90.00
#
_symmetry.space_group_name_H-M   'P 1'
#
loop_
_entity.id
_entity.type
_entity.pdbx_description
1 polymer ?
#
loop_
_entity_poly.entity_id
_entity_poly.type
_entity_poly.pdbx_seq_one_letter_code
_entity_poly.pdbx_strand_id
1 'polypeptide(L)' 'GRLTDDPLDTFGSRAVAEVPHLRELLHYICKNGFEHHCAINPSPVANILHEAFENYLDWEVYRA' A
#
# COMPACT_ATOMS: atom_id res chain seq x y z
N GLY A 1 -5.21 -5.41 -0.78
CA GLY A 1 -5.37 -5.27 -2.24
C GLY A 1 -4.98 -6.54 -2.94
N ARG A 2 -4.98 -6.54 -4.28
CA ARG A 2 -4.50 -7.65 -5.11
C ARG A 2 -3.78 -7.14 -6.34
N LEU A 3 -2.79 -7.90 -6.83
CA LEU A 3 -2.30 -7.72 -8.19
C LEU A 3 -3.32 -8.34 -9.16
N THR A 4 -3.51 -7.71 -10.31
CA THR A 4 -4.44 -8.16 -11.34
C THR A 4 -3.75 -8.23 -12.69
N ASP A 5 -4.35 -9.01 -13.60
CA ASP A 5 -3.84 -9.23 -14.97
C ASP A 5 -4.55 -8.34 -16.00
N ASP A 6 -5.13 -7.22 -15.56
CA ASP A 6 -5.81 -6.29 -16.45
C ASP A 6 -4.84 -5.80 -17.55
N PRO A 7 -5.28 -5.75 -18.82
CA PRO A 7 -4.42 -5.30 -19.91
C PRO A 7 -4.04 -3.84 -19.69
N LEU A 8 -2.76 -3.53 -19.90
CA LEU A 8 -2.23 -2.18 -19.76
C LEU A 8 -1.41 -1.81 -20.99
N ASP A 9 -1.94 -0.90 -21.81
CA ASP A 9 -1.24 -0.41 -23.01
C ASP A 9 -0.29 0.74 -22.63
N THR A 10 0.88 0.36 -22.10
CA THR A 10 1.95 1.31 -21.74
C THR A 10 3.31 0.63 -21.83
N PHE A 11 4.38 1.42 -21.98
CA PHE A 11 5.75 0.90 -22.01
C PHE A 11 6.29 0.54 -20.60
N GLY A 12 7.19 -0.45 -20.57
CA GLY A 12 7.98 -0.86 -19.38
C GLY A 12 7.44 -2.07 -18.61
N SER A 13 8.20 -2.53 -17.60
CA SER A 13 7.72 -3.54 -16.64
C SER A 13 6.66 -2.90 -15.74
N ARG A 14 5.45 -3.44 -15.76
CA ARG A 14 4.29 -2.89 -15.04
C ARG A 14 3.46 -4.02 -14.43
N ALA A 15 2.75 -3.69 -13.37
CA ALA A 15 1.72 -4.53 -12.77
C ALA A 15 0.49 -3.65 -12.51
N VAL A 16 -0.71 -4.22 -12.64
CA VAL A 16 -1.94 -3.58 -12.23
C VAL A 16 -2.25 -4.04 -10.80
N ALA A 17 -2.62 -3.10 -9.94
CA ALA A 17 -2.94 -3.39 -8.54
C ALA A 17 -4.30 -2.79 -8.18
N GLU A 18 -5.19 -3.63 -7.68
CA GLU A 18 -6.42 -3.17 -7.06
C GLU A 18 -6.17 -2.88 -5.57
N VAL A 19 -6.38 -1.62 -5.20
CA VAL A 19 -6.31 -1.13 -3.82
C VAL A 19 -7.71 -0.62 -3.44
N PRO A 20 -8.41 -1.28 -2.50
CA PRO A 20 -9.67 -0.78 -1.97
C PRO A 20 -9.50 0.63 -1.42
N HIS A 21 -10.47 1.52 -1.67
CA HIS A 21 -10.48 2.89 -1.16
C HIS A 21 -9.20 3.70 -1.51
N LEU A 22 -8.60 3.44 -2.68
CA LEU A 22 -7.37 4.10 -3.10
C LEU A 22 -7.50 5.63 -3.12
N ARG A 23 -8.67 6.16 -3.49
CA ARG A 23 -8.89 7.61 -3.54
C ARG A 23 -8.79 8.23 -2.15
N GLU A 24 -9.43 7.63 -1.17
CA GLU A 24 -9.42 8.06 0.24
C GLU A 24 -8.01 7.93 0.83
N LEU A 25 -7.34 6.80 0.56
CA LEU A 25 -5.96 6.56 0.96
C LEU A 25 -5.01 7.63 0.40
N LEU A 26 -5.11 7.97 -0.88
CA LEU A 26 -4.27 9.00 -1.50
C LEU A 26 -4.52 10.38 -0.87
N HIS A 27 -5.76 10.73 -0.53
CA HIS A 27 -6.04 11.98 0.20
C HIS A 27 -5.35 11.99 1.56
N TYR A 28 -5.44 10.89 2.31
CA TYR A 28 -4.78 10.75 3.61
C TYR A 28 -3.26 10.89 3.49
N ILE A 29 -2.64 10.16 2.55
CA ILE A 29 -1.19 10.19 2.28
C ILE A 29 -0.74 11.63 1.98
N CYS A 30 -1.40 12.30 1.03
CA CYS A 30 -1.03 13.66 0.63
C CYS A 30 -1.25 14.71 1.74
N LYS A 31 -2.31 14.56 2.55
CA LYS A 31 -2.62 15.52 3.62
C LYS A 31 -1.73 15.38 4.85
N ASN A 32 -1.15 14.21 5.07
CA ASN A 32 -0.30 13.91 6.23
C ASN A 32 1.20 13.84 5.90
N GLY A 33 1.62 14.16 4.67
CA GLY A 33 3.03 14.34 4.31
C GLY A 33 3.83 13.04 4.18
N PHE A 34 3.19 11.94 3.81
CA PHE A 34 3.87 10.68 3.55
C PHE A 34 4.76 10.74 2.29
N GLU A 35 5.81 9.91 2.28
CA GLU A 35 6.76 9.83 1.18
C GLU A 35 6.15 9.33 -0.13
N HIS A 36 6.72 9.77 -1.25
CA HIS A 36 6.27 9.41 -2.59
C HIS A 36 6.63 7.97 -3.00
N HIS A 37 7.67 7.39 -2.39
CA HIS A 37 8.06 6.01 -2.61
C HIS A 37 7.28 5.07 -1.69
N CYS A 38 6.86 3.93 -2.24
CA CYS A 38 6.22 2.86 -1.48
C CYS A 38 6.82 1.50 -1.83
N ALA A 39 6.70 0.55 -0.91
CA ALA A 39 7.05 -0.85 -1.13
C ALA A 39 5.77 -1.69 -1.29
N ILE A 40 5.79 -2.64 -2.21
CA ILE A 40 4.69 -3.58 -2.46
C ILE A 40 5.20 -5.00 -2.23
N ASN A 41 4.40 -5.82 -1.54
CA ASN A 41 4.66 -7.24 -1.34
C ASN A 41 3.46 -8.06 -1.87
N PRO A 42 3.66 -9.08 -2.73
CA PRO A 42 2.57 -9.93 -3.23
C PRO A 42 1.90 -10.79 -2.15
N SER A 43 2.61 -11.09 -1.06
CA SER A 43 2.11 -11.90 0.05
C SER A 43 1.28 -11.05 1.03
N PRO A 44 0.23 -11.62 1.65
CA PRO A 44 -0.59 -10.92 2.63
C PRO A 44 0.14 -10.77 3.98
N VAL A 45 0.96 -9.72 4.11
CA VAL A 45 1.80 -9.45 5.29
C VAL A 45 1.31 -8.29 6.17
N ALA A 46 0.15 -7.69 5.86
CA ALA A 46 -0.34 -6.49 6.57
C ALA A 46 -0.52 -6.70 8.09
N ASN A 47 -1.05 -7.86 8.50
CA ASN A 47 -1.28 -8.17 9.92
C ASN A 47 0.02 -8.27 10.71
N ILE A 48 1.01 -8.99 10.16
CA ILE A 48 2.29 -9.19 10.86
C ILE A 48 3.12 -7.90 10.91
N LEU A 49 3.04 -7.06 9.87
CA LEU A 49 3.70 -5.75 9.89
C LEU A 49 3.06 -4.81 10.91
N HIS A 50 1.73 -4.76 10.99
CA HIS A 50 1.04 -3.96 12.00
C HIS A 50 1.40 -4.38 13.42
N GLU A 51 1.34 -5.68 13.71
CA GLU A 51 1.78 -6.22 15.01
C GLU A 51 3.22 -5.82 15.30
N ALA A 52 4.12 -5.99 14.32
CA ALA A 52 5.53 -5.73 14.55
C ALA A 52 5.83 -4.24 14.80
N PHE A 53 5.19 -3.35 14.03
CA PHE A 53 5.38 -1.91 14.11
C PHE A 53 4.79 -1.34 15.39
N GLU A 54 3.60 -1.74 15.80
CA GLU A 54 2.99 -1.26 17.05
C GLU A 54 3.67 -1.87 18.28
N ASN A 55 3.77 -3.20 18.37
CA ASN A 55 4.19 -3.87 19.60
C ASN A 55 5.69 -3.75 19.88
N TYR A 56 6.53 -3.66 18.84
CA TYR A 56 7.98 -3.68 19.01
C TYR A 56 8.68 -2.40 18.61
N LEU A 57 8.07 -1.55 17.77
CA LEU A 57 8.68 -0.29 17.33
C LEU A 57 7.97 0.96 17.84
N ASP A 58 6.82 0.81 18.51
CA ASP A 58 5.99 1.92 19.02
C ASP A 58 5.57 2.90 17.91
N TRP A 59 5.25 2.37 16.73
CA TRP A 59 4.81 3.17 15.58
C TRP A 59 3.30 3.17 15.46
N GLU A 60 2.73 4.35 15.18
CA GLU A 60 1.32 4.45 14.79
C GLU A 60 1.13 3.91 13.37
N VAL A 61 0.27 2.90 13.20
CA VAL A 61 0.01 2.27 11.90
C VAL A 61 -1.40 2.58 11.42
N TYR A 62 -1.50 3.27 10.29
CA TYR A 62 -2.77 3.46 9.60
C TYR A 62 -3.28 2.14 8.99
N ARG A 63 -4.55 1.80 9.27
CA ARG A 63 -5.28 0.68 8.67
C ARG A 63 -6.58 1.18 8.03
N ALA A 64 -6.88 0.72 6.82
CA ALA A 64 -8.12 0.94 6.08
C ALA A 64 -8.85 -0.38 5.82
#